data_AF-F0J970-F1
#
_entry.id   AF-F0J970-F1
#
_cell.length_a   1.000
_cell.length_b   1.000
_cell.length_c   1.000
_cell.angle_alpha   90.00
_cell.angle_beta   90.00
_cell.angle_gamma   90.00
#
_symmetry.space_group_name_H-M   'P 1'
#
loop_
_entity.id
_entity.type
_entity.pdbx_description
1 polymer ?
#
loop_
_entity_poly.entity_id
_entity_poly.type
_entity_poly.pdbx_seq_one_letter_code
_entity_poly.pdbx_strand_id
1 'polypeptide(L)'
;MSRFFATGSDSESESESSEEEQIPQKAAAITSAYAFSDDEEEAKRVVRSTREKRFEELTDIIKQIKNHKKIKDMSKLLTGFENLTKAFQKAKPVIEKEEGGNIPKFFIRSLVELEDFVTECWEDRDGRKNMSKNNSKSLATLRQKLRKYNKEHESDIAKYRENPEEEDEEREEDEEKDSDVDDDMTFKKKPASKIEK
;
A
#
# COMPACT_ATOMS: atom_id res chain seq x y z
N MET A 1 -11.85 67.17 12.33
CA MET A 1 -12.88 66.17 12.71
C MET A 1 -12.16 65.12 13.55
N SER A 2 -12.21 65.22 14.88
CA SER A 2 -13.32 64.78 15.72
C SER A 2 -13.38 63.26 15.88
N ARG A 3 -12.92 62.78 17.06
CA ARG A 3 -13.50 61.76 17.98
C ARG A 3 -13.73 60.36 17.34
N PHE A 4 -13.54 59.21 17.97
CA PHE A 4 -14.10 58.75 19.24
C PHE A 4 -13.23 57.58 19.80
N PHE A 5 -12.62 57.77 20.96
CA PHE A 5 -12.29 56.70 21.91
C PHE A 5 -13.30 56.81 23.06
N ALA A 6 -14.00 55.73 23.42
CA ALA A 6 -14.66 55.49 24.72
C ALA A 6 -15.44 54.14 24.67
N THR A 7 -15.00 53.08 25.36
CA THR A 7 -15.37 52.63 26.72
C THR A 7 -16.61 51.72 26.81
N GLY A 8 -16.49 50.59 27.53
CA GLY A 8 -17.57 49.74 28.05
C GLY A 8 -17.12 48.27 28.06
N SER A 9 -16.53 47.70 29.12
CA SER A 9 -17.01 47.39 30.49
C SER A 9 -17.99 46.22 30.58
N ASP A 10 -17.78 45.39 31.61
CA ASP A 10 -18.57 44.26 32.15
C ASP A 10 -18.46 42.91 31.40
N SER A 11 -18.26 41.74 32.02
CA SER A 11 -18.67 41.32 33.37
C SER A 11 -17.85 40.11 33.88
N GLU A 12 -17.82 39.97 35.20
CA GLU A 12 -17.08 39.01 36.04
C GLU A 12 -17.88 37.73 36.36
N SER A 13 -17.14 36.60 36.48
CA SER A 13 -17.19 35.54 37.52
C SER A 13 -18.43 34.68 37.84
N GLU A 14 -18.13 33.60 38.57
CA GLU A 14 -18.94 32.59 39.30
C GLU A 14 -19.23 31.31 38.47
N SER A 15 -18.51 30.18 38.60
CA SER A 15 -18.24 29.30 39.76
C SER A 15 -19.50 28.68 40.35
N GLU A 16 -19.70 27.36 40.23
CA GLU A 16 -20.23 26.51 41.32
C GLU A 16 -20.33 25.01 40.97
N SER A 17 -19.99 24.24 42.00
CA SER A 17 -20.06 22.79 42.18
C SER A 17 -21.47 22.37 42.54
N SER A 18 -21.93 21.18 42.12
CA SER A 18 -22.95 20.46 42.89
C SER A 18 -22.90 18.94 42.71
N GLU A 19 -23.18 18.31 43.84
CA GLU A 19 -23.04 16.94 44.31
C GLU A 19 -24.31 16.09 44.06
N GLU A 20 -24.17 14.77 44.31
CA GLU A 20 -25.23 13.77 44.54
C GLU A 20 -26.06 13.36 43.28
N GLU A 21 -26.46 12.10 43.01
CA GLU A 21 -27.05 11.10 43.90
C GLU A 21 -27.13 9.71 43.22
N GLN A 22 -26.93 8.64 44.00
CA GLN A 22 -27.01 7.22 43.64
C GLN A 22 -28.46 6.70 43.71
N ILE A 23 -28.93 5.86 42.76
CA ILE A 23 -29.81 4.70 43.08
C ILE A 23 -29.69 3.59 42.01
N PRO A 24 -29.51 2.29 42.39
CA PRO A 24 -29.39 1.15 41.49
C PRO A 24 -30.74 0.47 41.19
N GLN A 25 -30.94 -0.06 39.99
CA GLN A 25 -32.03 -1.03 39.73
C GLN A 25 -31.51 -2.37 39.22
N LYS A 26 -31.93 -3.40 39.96
CA LYS A 26 -31.56 -4.81 39.91
C LYS A 26 -32.07 -5.52 38.65
N ALA A 27 -31.34 -6.58 38.31
CA ALA A 27 -31.56 -7.56 37.27
C ALA A 27 -32.76 -8.50 37.46
N ALA A 28 -33.05 -9.23 36.36
CA ALA A 28 -33.76 -10.52 36.16
C ALA A 28 -34.97 -10.37 35.21
N ALA A 29 -35.23 -11.23 34.21
CA ALA A 29 -34.85 -12.62 34.03
C ALA A 29 -34.86 -13.05 32.54
N ILE A 30 -34.13 -14.13 32.28
CA ILE A 30 -33.98 -14.87 31.02
C ILE A 30 -35.18 -15.81 30.80
N THR A 31 -35.77 -15.80 29.60
CA THR A 31 -36.37 -16.95 28.86
C THR A 31 -36.52 -16.48 27.41
N SER A 32 -36.11 -17.16 26.34
CA SER A 32 -36.45 -18.51 25.89
C SER A 32 -35.54 -18.82 24.69
N ALA A 33 -34.68 -19.83 24.79
CA ALA A 33 -34.75 -21.09 24.03
C ALA A 33 -34.90 -20.97 22.50
N TYR A 34 -33.80 -21.32 21.81
CA TYR A 34 -33.71 -22.05 20.55
C TYR A 34 -34.20 -21.43 19.23
N ALA A 35 -33.24 -20.93 18.45
CA ALA A 35 -33.09 -21.26 17.04
C ALA A 35 -31.59 -21.23 16.67
N PHE A 36 -30.86 -22.27 17.09
CA PHE A 36 -29.53 -22.58 16.57
C PHE A 36 -29.66 -22.96 15.09
N SER A 37 -29.35 -22.03 14.20
CA SER A 37 -28.96 -22.31 12.82
C SER A 37 -28.16 -21.13 12.30
N ASP A 38 -26.95 -20.97 12.83
CA ASP A 38 -25.94 -20.10 12.24
C ASP A 38 -24.62 -20.89 12.21
N ASP A 39 -24.55 -21.78 11.22
CA ASP A 39 -23.31 -22.40 10.74
C ASP A 39 -22.81 -21.58 9.55
N GLU A 40 -22.72 -20.26 9.73
CA GLU A 40 -21.80 -19.46 8.93
C GLU A 40 -20.48 -19.44 9.68
N GLU A 41 -19.45 -19.99 9.05
CA GLU A 41 -18.06 -19.88 9.44
C GLU A 41 -17.78 -18.45 9.93
N GLU A 42 -17.76 -18.26 11.25
CA GLU A 42 -17.23 -17.05 11.84
C GLU A 42 -15.74 -17.06 11.52
N ALA A 43 -15.41 -16.54 10.35
CA ALA A 43 -14.08 -16.20 9.93
C ALA A 43 -13.56 -15.21 10.97
N LYS A 44 -12.98 -15.76 12.05
CA LYS A 44 -12.38 -15.02 13.15
C LYS A 44 -11.52 -13.95 12.51
N ARG A 45 -11.95 -12.69 12.63
CA ARG A 45 -11.16 -11.54 12.19
C ARG A 45 -9.85 -11.61 12.94
N VAL A 46 -8.81 -12.14 12.28
CA VAL A 46 -7.47 -12.19 12.85
C VAL A 46 -7.00 -10.74 12.96
N VAL A 47 -6.93 -10.25 14.20
CA VAL A 47 -6.46 -8.90 14.46
C VAL A 47 -4.93 -8.91 14.32
N ARG A 48 -4.45 -8.66 13.10
CA ARG A 48 -3.02 -8.47 12.85
C ARG A 48 -2.47 -7.28 13.64
N SER A 49 -1.22 -7.40 14.05
CA SER A 49 -0.50 -6.32 14.75
C SER A 49 -0.37 -5.09 13.84
N THR A 50 -0.16 -3.91 14.42
CA THR A 50 0.06 -2.69 13.62
C THR A 50 1.31 -2.79 12.75
N ARG A 51 2.34 -3.52 13.21
CA ARG A 51 3.52 -3.87 12.42
C ARG A 51 3.14 -4.64 11.18
N GLU A 52 2.54 -5.80 11.40
CA GLU A 52 2.25 -6.77 10.37
C GLU A 52 1.35 -6.16 9.30
N LYS A 53 0.34 -5.39 9.71
CA LYS A 53 -0.52 -4.63 8.78
C LYS A 53 0.26 -3.69 7.86
N ARG A 54 1.30 -3.02 8.36
CA ARG A 54 2.10 -2.08 7.55
C ARG A 54 3.12 -2.81 6.68
N PHE A 55 3.70 -3.89 7.16
CA PHE A 55 4.64 -4.70 6.40
C PHE A 55 3.93 -5.46 5.27
N GLU A 56 2.73 -5.96 5.53
CA GLU A 56 1.85 -6.56 4.53
C GLU A 56 1.44 -5.54 3.48
N GLU A 57 0.97 -4.34 3.88
CA GLU A 57 0.66 -3.25 2.93
C GLU A 57 1.86 -2.90 2.04
N LEU A 58 3.08 -2.84 2.59
CA LEU A 58 4.30 -2.61 1.82
C LEU A 58 4.59 -3.77 0.85
N THR A 59 4.47 -5.01 1.32
CA THR A 59 4.76 -6.21 0.52
C THR A 59 3.77 -6.35 -0.63
N ASP A 60 2.49 -6.09 -0.40
CA ASP A 60 1.44 -6.15 -1.42
C ASP A 60 1.65 -5.11 -2.53
N ILE A 61 2.03 -3.88 -2.15
CA ILE A 61 2.38 -2.85 -3.14
C ILE A 61 3.62 -3.27 -3.94
N ILE A 62 4.63 -3.87 -3.30
CA ILE A 62 5.83 -4.38 -3.99
C ILE A 62 5.46 -5.48 -4.99
N LYS A 63 4.58 -6.42 -4.62
CA LYS A 63 4.06 -7.46 -5.54
C LYS A 63 3.37 -6.84 -6.76
N GLN A 64 2.51 -5.83 -6.55
CA GLN A 64 1.88 -5.10 -7.65
C GLN A 64 2.91 -4.40 -8.55
N ILE A 65 3.93 -3.77 -7.96
CA ILE A 65 5.04 -3.15 -8.70
C ILE A 65 5.80 -4.18 -9.54
N LYS A 66 6.11 -5.37 -9.01
CA LYS A 66 6.75 -6.45 -9.76
C LYS A 66 5.91 -6.88 -10.97
N ASN A 67 4.59 -7.03 -10.80
CA ASN A 67 3.68 -7.34 -11.92
C ASN A 67 3.69 -6.21 -12.98
N HIS A 68 3.54 -4.95 -12.56
CA HIS A 68 3.57 -3.80 -13.48
C HIS A 68 4.92 -3.65 -14.20
N LYS A 69 6.03 -4.05 -13.55
CA LYS A 69 7.37 -4.15 -14.15
C LYS A 69 7.40 -5.22 -15.24
N LYS A 70 6.88 -6.43 -14.99
CA LYS A 70 6.80 -7.53 -15.98
C LYS A 70 6.07 -7.09 -17.26
N ILE A 71 4.92 -6.44 -17.13
CA ILE A 71 4.13 -5.96 -18.29
C ILE A 71 4.57 -4.59 -18.84
N LYS A 72 5.60 -3.96 -18.25
CA LYS A 72 6.12 -2.64 -18.62
C LYS A 72 5.05 -1.52 -18.62
N ASP A 73 4.11 -1.56 -17.67
CA ASP A 73 3.10 -0.50 -17.48
C ASP A 73 3.66 0.64 -16.60
N MET A 74 4.26 1.64 -17.27
CA MET A 74 4.90 2.77 -16.60
C MET A 74 3.92 3.66 -15.83
N SER A 75 2.66 3.73 -16.26
CA SER A 75 1.64 4.52 -15.57
C SER A 75 1.31 3.91 -14.22
N LYS A 76 1.08 2.59 -14.18
CA LYS A 76 0.81 1.87 -12.93
C LYS A 76 2.05 1.79 -12.04
N LEU A 77 3.25 1.64 -12.62
CA LEU A 77 4.50 1.70 -11.86
C LEU A 77 4.67 3.05 -11.13
N LEU A 78 4.37 4.16 -11.80
CA LEU A 78 4.42 5.48 -11.17
C LEU A 78 3.46 5.58 -9.98
N THR A 79 2.21 5.15 -10.14
CA THR A 79 1.23 5.14 -9.06
C THR A 79 1.63 4.19 -7.93
N GLY A 80 2.14 3.00 -8.26
CA GLY A 80 2.66 2.02 -7.31
C GLY A 80 3.79 2.60 -6.47
N PHE A 81 4.75 3.29 -7.10
CA PHE A 81 5.84 3.98 -6.39
C PHE A 81 5.33 5.09 -5.45
N GLU A 82 4.37 5.90 -5.88
CA GLU A 82 3.75 6.91 -5.02
C GLU A 82 3.01 6.30 -3.82
N ASN A 83 2.35 5.16 -4.03
CA ASN A 83 1.67 4.44 -2.96
C ASN A 83 2.68 3.80 -2.00
N LEU A 84 3.75 3.20 -2.53
CA LEU A 84 4.83 2.60 -1.76
C LEU A 84 5.49 3.63 -0.84
N THR A 85 5.83 4.80 -1.39
CA THR A 85 6.44 5.90 -0.62
C THR A 85 5.52 6.44 0.47
N LYS A 86 4.21 6.55 0.21
CA LYS A 86 3.21 6.95 1.22
C LYS A 86 3.02 5.88 2.30
N ALA A 87 2.92 4.61 1.92
CA ALA A 87 2.81 3.49 2.86
C ALA A 87 4.04 3.43 3.77
N PHE A 88 5.23 3.60 3.19
CA PHE A 88 6.48 3.66 3.94
C PHE A 88 6.50 4.83 4.94
N GLN A 89 6.08 6.03 4.52
CA GLN A 89 5.96 7.18 5.44
C GLN A 89 5.05 6.89 6.64
N LYS A 90 3.95 6.17 6.43
CA LYS A 90 3.08 5.75 7.52
C LYS A 90 3.75 4.68 8.40
N ALA A 91 4.55 3.79 7.80
CA ALA A 91 5.26 2.70 8.48
C ALA A 91 6.49 3.18 9.27
N LYS A 92 7.13 4.30 8.89
CA LYS A 92 8.27 4.92 9.59
C LYS A 92 8.17 4.91 11.12
N PRO A 93 7.10 5.45 11.76
CA PRO A 93 6.99 5.46 13.23
C PRO A 93 6.84 4.08 13.86
N VAL A 94 6.45 3.06 13.09
CA VAL A 94 6.38 1.66 13.56
C VAL A 94 7.76 1.02 13.47
N ILE A 95 8.45 1.22 12.34
CA ILE A 95 9.83 0.77 12.10
C ILE A 95 10.80 1.37 13.13
N GLU A 96 10.69 2.67 13.42
CA GLU A 96 11.50 3.36 14.44
C GLU A 96 11.31 2.76 15.85
N LYS A 97 10.09 2.33 16.19
CA LYS A 97 9.77 1.79 17.52
C LYS A 97 10.18 0.33 17.69
N GLU A 98 10.10 -0.47 16.64
CA GLU A 98 10.24 -1.92 16.74
C GLU A 98 11.57 -2.44 16.20
N GLU A 99 12.10 -1.84 15.14
CA GLU A 99 13.36 -2.22 14.50
C GLU A 99 14.50 -1.25 14.84
N GLY A 100 14.29 -0.36 15.82
CA GLY A 100 15.28 0.63 16.24
C GLY A 100 15.62 1.65 15.16
N GLY A 101 14.75 1.82 14.16
CA GLY A 101 14.97 2.72 13.03
C GLY A 101 15.66 2.07 11.82
N ASN A 102 15.92 0.76 11.85
CA ASN A 102 16.47 0.06 10.71
C ASN A 102 15.41 -0.11 9.62
N ILE A 103 15.71 0.29 8.39
CA ILE A 103 14.80 0.15 7.26
C ILE A 103 14.77 -1.32 6.81
N PRO A 104 13.60 -1.94 6.61
CA PRO A 104 13.51 -3.32 6.15
C PRO A 104 14.25 -3.55 4.82
N LYS A 105 15.05 -4.62 4.75
CA LYS A 105 15.88 -4.95 3.57
C LYS A 105 15.05 -5.11 2.29
N PHE A 106 13.88 -5.75 2.37
CA PHE A 106 12.99 -5.94 1.22
C PHE A 106 12.53 -4.63 0.56
N PHE A 107 12.38 -3.56 1.36
CA PHE A 107 12.02 -2.25 0.84
C PHE A 107 13.17 -1.64 0.04
N ILE A 108 14.39 -1.70 0.58
CA ILE A 108 15.59 -1.23 -0.13
C ILE A 108 15.82 -2.03 -1.42
N ARG A 109 15.68 -3.37 -1.37
CA ARG A 109 15.72 -4.23 -2.56
C ARG A 109 14.78 -3.73 -3.65
N SER A 110 13.51 -3.47 -3.29
CA SER A 110 12.51 -2.99 -4.25
C SER A 110 12.87 -1.64 -4.88
N LEU A 111 13.52 -0.74 -4.13
CA LEU A 111 13.97 0.56 -4.66
C LEU A 111 15.12 0.41 -5.66
N VAL A 112 16.08 -0.47 -5.36
CA VAL A 112 17.22 -0.75 -6.25
C VAL A 112 16.74 -1.41 -7.54
N GLU A 113 15.92 -2.46 -7.43
CA GLU A 113 15.37 -3.15 -8.60
C GLU A 113 14.51 -2.25 -9.50
N LEU A 114 13.84 -1.26 -8.92
CA LEU A 114 13.05 -0.27 -9.65
C LEU A 114 13.96 0.77 -10.32
N GLU A 115 15.04 1.20 -9.67
CA GLU A 115 16.02 2.14 -10.22
C GLU A 115 16.76 1.56 -11.42
N ASP A 116 17.23 0.32 -11.30
CA ASP A 116 17.93 -0.36 -12.38
C ASP A 116 16.99 -0.58 -13.57
N PHE A 117 15.74 -1.01 -13.33
CA PHE A 117 14.73 -1.17 -14.38
C PHE A 117 14.38 0.14 -15.10
N VAL A 118 14.20 1.24 -14.35
CA VAL A 118 13.90 2.54 -14.94
C VAL A 118 15.08 3.05 -15.76
N THR A 119 16.31 2.77 -15.32
CA THR A 119 17.53 3.13 -16.06
C THR A 119 17.64 2.34 -17.35
N GLU A 120 17.46 1.01 -17.29
CA GLU A 120 17.42 0.13 -18.47
C GLU A 120 16.36 0.57 -19.49
N CYS A 121 15.12 0.80 -19.03
CA CYS A 121 14.03 1.30 -19.87
C CYS A 121 14.31 2.69 -20.44
N TRP A 122 15.13 3.51 -19.77
CA TRP A 122 15.51 4.83 -20.27
C TRP A 122 16.62 4.75 -21.33
N GLU A 123 17.53 3.79 -21.21
CA GLU A 123 18.60 3.55 -22.16
C GLU A 123 18.07 2.88 -23.45
N ASP A 124 17.04 2.03 -23.32
CA ASP A 124 16.33 1.44 -24.46
C ASP A 124 15.58 2.53 -25.27
N ARG A 125 16.29 3.07 -26.26
CA ARG A 125 15.77 4.11 -27.14
C ARG A 125 14.62 3.61 -28.02
N ASP A 126 14.62 2.33 -28.37
CA ASP A 126 13.63 1.76 -29.29
C ASP A 126 12.36 1.35 -28.55
N GLY A 127 12.49 0.75 -27.36
CA GLY A 127 11.38 0.54 -26.43
C GLY A 127 10.67 1.84 -26.07
N ARG A 128 11.42 2.92 -25.81
CA ARG A 128 10.81 4.24 -25.52
C ARG A 128 9.95 4.81 -26.63
N LYS A 129 10.27 4.53 -27.90
CA LYS A 129 9.47 4.97 -29.04
C LYS A 129 8.20 4.14 -29.20
N ASN A 130 8.23 2.88 -28.77
CA ASN A 130 7.11 1.94 -28.88
C ASN A 130 6.13 2.03 -27.69
N MET A 131 6.46 2.80 -26.66
CA MET A 131 5.57 3.04 -25.53
C MET A 131 4.41 3.99 -25.88
N SER A 132 3.27 3.77 -25.22
CA SER A 132 2.14 4.70 -25.29
C SER A 132 2.51 6.08 -24.75
N LYS A 133 1.84 7.13 -25.22
CA LYS A 133 2.06 8.51 -24.75
C LYS A 133 1.98 8.63 -23.22
N ASN A 134 1.04 7.92 -22.60
CA ASN A 134 0.87 7.89 -21.15
C ASN A 134 2.07 7.24 -20.46
N ASN A 135 2.57 6.12 -21.00
CA ASN A 135 3.71 5.41 -20.44
C ASN A 135 5.01 6.21 -20.56
N SER A 136 5.26 6.86 -21.71
CA SER A 136 6.46 7.68 -21.90
C SER A 136 6.51 8.88 -20.94
N LYS A 137 5.36 9.54 -20.70
CA LYS A 137 5.27 10.63 -19.71
C LYS A 137 5.47 10.11 -18.28
N SER A 138 4.87 8.96 -17.97
CA SER A 138 4.97 8.35 -16.65
C SER A 138 6.40 7.90 -16.35
N LEU A 139 7.13 7.31 -17.32
CA LEU A 139 8.53 6.92 -17.17
C LEU A 139 9.43 8.12 -16.84
N ALA A 140 9.26 9.24 -17.55
CA ALA A 140 10.04 10.45 -17.27
C ALA A 140 9.77 11.01 -15.86
N THR A 141 8.51 10.97 -15.44
CA THR A 141 8.09 11.42 -14.10
C THR A 141 8.63 10.48 -13.02
N LEU A 142 8.52 9.16 -13.24
CA LEU A 142 8.99 8.12 -12.34
C LEU A 142 10.50 8.26 -12.11
N ARG A 143 11.29 8.39 -13.19
CA ARG A 143 12.74 8.60 -13.10
C ARG A 143 13.12 9.82 -12.25
N GLN A 144 12.44 10.95 -12.45
CA GLN A 144 12.71 12.16 -11.68
C GLN A 144 12.39 11.98 -10.20
N LYS A 145 11.22 11.38 -9.89
CA LYS A 145 10.78 11.17 -8.51
C LYS A 145 11.67 10.15 -7.79
N LEU A 146 11.98 9.04 -8.45
CA LEU A 146 12.84 7.98 -7.92
C LEU A 146 14.23 8.53 -7.59
N ARG A 147 14.86 9.27 -8.52
CA ARG A 147 16.16 9.92 -8.26
C ARG A 147 16.12 10.90 -7.09
N LYS A 148 14.99 11.60 -6.88
CA LYS A 148 14.86 12.53 -5.74
C LYS A 148 14.72 11.75 -4.42
N TYR A 149 13.94 10.68 -4.43
CA TYR A 149 13.66 9.86 -3.26
C TYR A 149 14.87 9.02 -2.82
N ASN A 150 15.58 8.40 -3.77
CA ASN A 150 16.75 7.57 -3.47
C ASN A 150 17.89 8.34 -2.80
N LYS A 151 17.98 9.67 -3.00
CA LYS A 151 18.93 10.52 -2.27
C LYS A 151 18.72 10.52 -0.76
N GLU A 152 17.49 10.31 -0.30
CA GLU A 152 17.18 10.22 1.14
C GLU A 152 17.61 8.87 1.73
N HIS A 153 17.84 7.86 0.89
CA HIS A 153 18.14 6.47 1.26
C HIS A 153 19.50 6.00 0.74
N GLU A 154 20.35 6.91 0.25
CA GLU A 154 21.60 6.58 -0.47
C GLU A 154 22.55 5.74 0.40
N SER A 155 22.63 6.03 1.70
CA SER A 155 23.43 5.26 2.65
C SER A 155 22.95 3.82 2.82
N ASP A 156 21.64 3.59 2.81
CA ASP A 156 21.08 2.26 3.04
C ASP A 156 21.05 1.44 1.75
N ILE A 157 20.86 2.10 0.60
CA ILE A 157 21.04 1.52 -0.71
C ILE A 157 22.50 1.06 -0.92
N ALA A 158 23.48 1.89 -0.53
CA ALA A 158 24.89 1.53 -0.63
C ALA A 158 25.23 0.29 0.21
N LYS A 159 24.80 0.26 1.48
CA LYS A 159 24.97 -0.91 2.36
C LYS A 159 24.34 -2.18 1.78
N TYR A 160 23.16 -2.06 1.17
CA TYR A 160 22.48 -3.20 0.55
C TYR A 160 23.22 -3.71 -0.70
N ARG A 161 23.77 -2.80 -1.53
CA ARG A 161 24.60 -3.20 -2.69
C ARG A 161 25.92 -3.87 -2.28
N GLU A 162 26.44 -3.55 -1.09
CA GLU A 162 27.65 -4.16 -0.55
C GLU A 162 27.40 -5.58 0.00
N ASN A 163 26.21 -5.87 0.52
CA ASN A 163 25.82 -7.18 1.08
C ASN A 163 24.42 -7.63 0.60
N PRO A 164 24.30 -8.16 -0.62
CA PRO A 164 23.01 -8.62 -1.17
C PRO A 164 22.51 -10.00 -0.67
N GLU A 165 23.35 -10.82 -0.02
CA GLU A 165 23.18 -12.30 0.01
C GLU A 165 22.16 -12.94 0.97
N GLU A 166 21.64 -12.29 2.03
CA GLU A 166 21.09 -13.10 3.15
C GLU A 166 19.64 -13.63 3.03
N GLU A 167 18.83 -13.29 2.02
CA GLU A 167 17.39 -13.70 2.03
C GLU A 167 16.79 -14.04 0.65
N ASP A 168 17.58 -14.10 -0.42
CA ASP A 168 17.06 -14.24 -1.79
C ASP A 168 16.38 -15.59 -2.08
N GLU A 169 16.59 -16.63 -1.26
CA GLU A 169 16.12 -17.99 -1.58
C GLU A 169 14.74 -18.37 -0.98
N GLU A 170 14.29 -17.78 0.13
CA GLU A 170 13.11 -18.31 0.86
C GLU A 170 11.74 -17.74 0.43
N ARG A 171 11.67 -16.69 -0.40
CA ARG A 171 10.39 -16.04 -0.76
C ARG A 171 9.97 -16.08 -2.23
N GLU A 172 10.84 -16.52 -3.14
CA GLU A 172 10.47 -16.59 -4.56
C GLU A 172 9.68 -17.87 -4.92
N GLU A 173 9.80 -18.96 -4.15
CA GLU A 173 9.13 -20.23 -4.45
C GLU A 173 7.60 -20.24 -4.22
N ASP A 174 7.05 -19.35 -3.40
CA ASP A 174 5.60 -19.29 -3.12
C ASP A 174 4.80 -18.45 -4.15
N GLU A 175 5.46 -17.66 -5.02
CA GLU A 175 4.79 -16.72 -5.93
C GLU A 175 4.43 -17.31 -7.31
N GLU A 176 4.93 -18.49 -7.68
CA GLU A 176 4.67 -19.09 -9.01
C GLU A 176 3.35 -19.90 -9.11
N LYS A 177 2.67 -20.19 -7.99
CA LYS A 177 1.48 -21.07 -7.99
C LYS A 177 0.13 -20.37 -8.20
N ASP A 178 0.06 -19.04 -8.16
CA ASP A 178 -1.22 -18.31 -8.15
C ASP A 178 -1.61 -17.69 -9.50
N SER A 179 -0.78 -17.85 -10.55
CA SER A 179 -1.01 -17.20 -11.86
C SER A 179 -1.53 -18.12 -12.98
N ASP A 180 -1.93 -19.36 -12.70
CA ASP A 180 -2.22 -20.37 -13.74
C ASP A 180 -3.67 -20.93 -13.70
N VAL A 181 -4.65 -20.13 -13.24
CA VAL A 181 -6.07 -20.50 -13.27
C VAL A 181 -6.93 -19.37 -13.83
N ASP A 182 -6.72 -18.97 -15.09
CA ASP A 182 -7.76 -18.26 -15.86
C ASP A 182 -7.37 -18.11 -17.35
N ASP A 183 -7.23 -19.21 -18.10
CA ASP A 183 -7.35 -19.16 -19.57
C ASP A 183 -7.70 -20.52 -20.21
N ASP A 184 -8.93 -21.02 -20.00
CA ASP A 184 -9.50 -22.02 -20.93
C ASP A 184 -11.01 -21.88 -21.06
N MET A 185 -11.49 -20.75 -21.58
CA MET A 185 -12.85 -20.69 -22.15
C MET A 185 -12.96 -19.60 -23.22
N THR A 186 -12.29 -19.72 -24.37
CA THR A 186 -12.89 -19.23 -25.63
C THR A 186 -12.31 -19.83 -26.92
N PHE A 187 -13.23 -20.30 -27.77
CA PHE A 187 -13.19 -20.22 -29.24
C PHE A 187 -12.63 -21.41 -30.05
N LYS A 188 -13.46 -22.45 -30.27
CA LYS A 188 -13.37 -23.30 -31.48
C LYS A 188 -14.45 -22.91 -32.50
N LYS A 189 -14.08 -22.03 -33.44
CA LYS A 189 -14.81 -21.78 -34.69
C LYS A 189 -14.42 -22.88 -35.70
N LYS A 190 -15.37 -23.69 -36.17
CA LYS A 190 -15.20 -24.59 -37.33
C LYS A 190 -15.95 -24.03 -38.56
N PRO A 191 -15.35 -23.99 -39.75
CA PRO A 191 -16.04 -23.70 -41.01
C PRO A 191 -16.35 -24.99 -41.79
N ALA A 192 -17.53 -25.08 -42.43
CA ALA A 192 -17.86 -26.04 -43.49
C ALA A 192 -19.12 -25.52 -44.24
N SER A 193 -18.99 -24.94 -45.42
CA SER A 193 -18.98 -25.57 -46.76
C SER A 193 -20.38 -25.60 -47.40
N LYS A 194 -20.50 -24.78 -48.45
CA LYS A 194 -21.55 -24.69 -49.47
C LYS A 194 -21.76 -26.03 -50.19
N ILE A 195 -23.00 -26.48 -50.40
CA ILE A 195 -23.44 -27.38 -51.50
C ILE A 195 -24.91 -27.07 -51.82
N GLU A 196 -25.19 -26.87 -53.12
CA GLU A 196 -26.50 -26.69 -53.77
C GLU A 196 -27.36 -27.97 -53.74
N LYS A 197 -28.68 -27.79 -53.64
CA LYS A 197 -29.66 -28.17 -54.67
C LYS A 197 -31.04 -27.59 -54.34
#